data_AF-A0A5Q8CJX8-F1
#
_entry.id   AF-A0A5Q8CJX8-F1
#
_cell.length_a   1.000
_cell.length_b   1.000
_cell.length_c   1.000
_cell.angle_alpha   90.00
_cell.angle_beta   90.00
_cell.angle_gamma   90.00
#
_symmetry.space_group_name_H-M   'P 1'
#
loop_
_entity.id
_entity.type
_entity.pdbx_description
1 polymer ?
#
loop_
_entity_poly.entity_id
_entity_poly.type
_entity_poly.pdbx_seq_one_letter_code
_entity_poly.pdbx_strand_id
1 'polypeptide(L)' 'MKVYRVEEMDGDSVVTSHTINANTPWVAAETATSSEVTNFRGDEQRWIRVTNEADGVVNRYAFK' A
#
# COMPACT_ATOMS: atom_id res chain seq x y z
N MET A 1 1.90 -0.91 -17.55
CA MET A 1 2.32 -0.51 -16.19
C MET A 1 1.28 0.47 -15.66
N LYS A 2 0.76 0.22 -14.45
CA LYS A 2 -0.18 1.12 -13.78
C LYS A 2 0.57 1.87 -12.68
N VAL A 3 0.16 3.11 -12.44
CA VAL A 3 0.70 3.92 -11.36
C VAL A 3 -0.13 3.65 -10.12
N TYR A 4 0.53 3.20 -9.06
CA TYR A 4 -0.09 2.96 -7.78
C TYR A 4 0.52 3.90 -6.75
N ARG A 5 -0.33 4.66 -6.08
CA ARG A 5 0.03 5.46 -4.93
C ARG A 5 -0.13 4.60 -3.69
N VAL A 6 0.98 4.23 -3.10
CA VAL A 6 1.07 3.46 -1.86
C VAL A 6 1.25 4.44 -0.72
N GLU A 7 0.39 4.40 0.27
CA GLU A 7 0.43 5.27 1.45
C GLU A 7 0.53 4.40 2.69
N GLU A 8 1.58 4.55 3.46
CA GLU A 8 1.73 3.88 4.75
C GLU A 8 1.02 4.72 5.80
N MET A 9 0.06 4.11 6.47
CA MET A 9 -0.79 4.70 7.48
C MET A 9 -0.37 4.13 8.84
N ASP A 10 -0.18 5.00 9.83
CA ASP A 10 -0.01 4.64 11.24
C ASP A 10 -1.23 5.18 12.00
N GLY A 11 -2.16 4.27 12.29
CA GLY A 11 -3.50 4.57 12.75
C GLY A 11 -4.30 5.31 11.68
N ASP A 12 -4.48 6.61 11.90
CA ASP A 12 -5.21 7.55 11.04
C ASP A 12 -4.26 8.48 10.26
N SER A 13 -2.97 8.49 10.60
CA SER A 13 -1.99 9.39 10.00
C SER A 13 -1.22 8.72 8.87
N VAL A 14 -1.07 9.42 7.73
CA VAL A 14 -0.15 8.99 6.67
C VAL A 14 1.28 9.25 7.13
N VAL A 15 2.07 8.20 7.32
CA VAL A 15 3.49 8.29 7.66
C VAL A 15 4.31 8.56 6.42
N THR A 16 4.03 7.86 5.33
CA THR A 16 4.73 8.05 4.06
C THR A 16 3.85 7.71 2.88
N SER A 17 4.20 8.24 1.71
CA SER A 17 3.52 7.93 0.45
C SER A 17 4.54 7.75 -0.66
N HIS A 18 4.43 6.63 -1.37
CA HIS A 18 5.26 6.25 -2.49
C HIS A 18 4.40 6.08 -3.74
N THR A 19 4.92 6.50 -4.89
CA THR A 19 4.24 6.29 -6.17
C THR A 19 5.04 5.26 -6.95
N ILE A 20 4.48 4.06 -7.10
CA ILE A 20 5.14 2.91 -7.69
C ILE A 20 4.46 2.51 -8.99
N ASN A 21 5.27 2.30 -10.02
CA ASN A 21 4.82 1.76 -11.29
C ASN A 21 4.84 0.22 -11.20
N ALA A 22 3.67 -0.39 -11.05
CA ALA A 22 3.54 -1.84 -10.96
C ALA A 22 2.46 -2.37 -11.91
N ASN A 23 2.40 -3.68 -12.09
CA ASN A 23 1.27 -4.30 -12.79
C ASN A 23 0.10 -4.60 -11.83
N THR A 24 0.41 -4.91 -10.57
CA THR A 24 -0.57 -5.25 -9.53
C THR A 24 -0.39 -4.37 -8.29
N PRO A 25 -1.47 -4.09 -7.54
CA PRO A 25 -1.41 -3.32 -6.30
C PRO A 25 -0.57 -4.03 -5.22
N TRP A 26 -0.53 -5.37 -5.24
CA TRP A 26 0.33 -6.17 -4.35
C TRP A 26 1.81 -5.90 -4.59
N VAL A 27 2.27 -5.98 -5.84
CA VAL A 27 3.66 -5.70 -6.19
C VAL A 27 4.02 -4.25 -5.88
N ALA A 28 3.09 -3.31 -6.08
CA ALA A 28 3.29 -1.92 -5.68
C ALA A 28 3.52 -1.78 -4.17
N ALA A 29 2.70 -2.44 -3.36
CA ALA A 29 2.85 -2.44 -1.91
C ALA A 29 4.22 -3.00 -1.49
N GLU A 30 4.56 -4.23 -1.91
CA GLU A 30 5.84 -4.85 -1.57
C GLU A 30 7.04 -4.03 -2.03
N THR A 31 6.95 -3.40 -3.20
CA THR A 31 8.02 -2.54 -3.73
C THR A 31 8.16 -1.25 -2.93
N ALA A 32 7.04 -0.64 -2.54
CA ALA A 32 7.03 0.58 -1.73
C ALA A 32 7.62 0.33 -0.34
N THR A 33 7.19 -0.73 0.33
CA THR A 33 7.68 -1.07 1.67
C THR A 33 9.00 -1.82 1.66
N SER A 34 9.44 -2.32 0.50
CA SER A 34 10.59 -3.24 0.36
C SER A 34 10.51 -4.42 1.35
N SER A 35 9.29 -4.77 1.76
CA SER A 35 8.95 -5.73 2.81
C SER A 35 7.67 -6.45 2.40
N GLU A 36 7.55 -7.71 2.82
CA GLU A 36 6.36 -8.53 2.56
C GLU A 36 5.14 -7.91 3.25
N VAL A 37 4.08 -7.71 2.47
CA VAL A 37 2.80 -7.18 2.97
C VAL A 37 1.80 -8.32 3.03
N THR A 38 0.88 -8.27 3.99
CA THR A 38 -0.20 -9.24 4.12
C THR A 38 -1.56 -8.59 3.94
N ASN A 39 -2.54 -9.34 3.45
CA ASN A 39 -3.93 -8.89 3.40
C ASN A 39 -4.64 -9.01 4.76
N PHE A 40 -3.93 -9.48 5.80
CA PHE A 40 -4.50 -9.71 7.11
C PHE A 40 -4.26 -8.51 8.02
N ARG A 41 -5.33 -7.75 8.28
CA ARG A 41 -5.30 -6.67 9.27
C ARG A 41 -5.29 -7.31 10.67
N GLY A 42 -4.14 -7.32 11.34
CA GLY A 42 -4.07 -7.53 12.79
C GLY A 42 -4.48 -6.27 13.56
N ASP A 43 -4.04 -6.17 14.82
CA ASP A 43 -4.14 -4.96 15.67
C ASP A 43 -3.01 -3.94 15.40
N GLU A 44 -2.27 -4.11 14.30
CA GLU A 44 -1.15 -3.25 13.98
C GLU A 44 -1.62 -1.84 13.63
N GLN A 45 -1.01 -0.87 14.32
CA GLN A 45 -1.18 0.54 14.03
C GLN A 45 -0.76 0.84 12.59
N ARG A 46 0.21 0.09 12.04
CA ARG A 46 0.73 0.30 10.69
C ARG A 46 0.00 -0.54 9.67
N TRP A 47 -0.51 0.12 8.63
CA TRP A 47 -1.14 -0.50 7.48
C TRP A 47 -0.85 0.30 6.22
N ILE A 48 -1.18 -0.24 5.06
CA ILE A 48 -0.79 0.30 3.76
C ILE A 48 -2.04 0.47 2.91
N ARG A 49 -2.21 1.65 2.35
CA ARG A 49 -3.28 1.98 1.40
C ARG A 49 -2.68 2.10 0.01
N VAL A 50 -3.08 1.22 -0.90
CA VAL A 50 -2.65 1.27 -2.29
C VAL A 50 -3.80 1.79 -3.16
N THR A 51 -3.67 3.02 -3.62
CA THR A 51 -4.62 3.65 -4.53
C THR A 51 -4.10 3.53 -5.95
N ASN A 52 -4.85 2.90 -6.83
CA ASN A 52 -4.56 2.89 -8.25
C ASN A 52 -4.95 4.25 -8.85
N GLU A 53 -3.99 5.02 -9.35
CA GLU A 53 -4.27 6.35 -9.93
C GLU A 53 -5.03 6.25 -11.26
N ALA A 54 -4.93 5.13 -11.97
CA ALA A 54 -5.62 4.95 -13.25
C ALA A 54 -7.10 4.59 -13.09
N ASP A 55 -7.47 3.93 -12.00
CA ASP A 55 -8.81 3.34 -11.79
C ASP A 55 -9.53 3.93 -10.57
N GLY A 56 -8.80 4.65 -9.70
CA GLY A 56 -9.29 5.12 -8.41
C GLY A 56 -9.50 4.02 -7.37
N VAL A 57 -9.15 2.77 -7.68
CA VAL A 57 -9.35 1.62 -6.79
C VAL A 57 -8.37 1.64 -5.64
N VAL A 58 -8.91 1.64 -4.42
CA VAL A 58 -8.14 1.60 -3.18
C VAL A 58 -8.11 0.17 -2.64
N ASN A 59 -6.92 -0.38 -2.52
CA ASN A 59 -6.63 -1.65 -1.83
C ASN A 59 -5.97 -1.34 -0.48
N ARG A 60 -6.21 -2.19 0.51
CA ARG A 60 -5.65 -2.03 1.85
C ARG A 60 -4.88 -3.29 2.21
N TYR A 61 -3.67 -3.12 2.69
CA TYR A 61 -2.77 -4.18 3.13
C TYR A 61 -2.25 -3.84 4.53
N ALA A 62 -1.71 -4.82 5.23
CA ALA A 62 -1.00 -4.65 6.49
C ALA A 62 0.45 -5.11 6.31
N PHE A 63 1.31 -4.70 7.23
CA PHE A 63 2.66 -5.25 7.30
C PHE A 63 2.62 -6.67 7.86
N LYS A 64 3.63 -7.46 7.56
CA LYS A 64 3.86 -8.79 8.15
C LYS A 64 5.02 -8.75 9.13
#